data_AF-A0A9N9B5N3-F1
#
_entry.id   AF-A0A9N9B5N3-F1
#
_cell.length_a   1.000
_cell.length_b   1.000
_cell.length_c   1.000
_cell.angle_alpha   90.00
_cell.angle_beta   90.00
_cell.angle_gamma   90.00
#
_symmetry.space_group_name_H-M   'P 1'
#
loop_
_entity.id
_entity.type
_entity.pdbx_description
1 polymer ?
#
loop_
_entity_poly.entity_id
_entity_poly.type
_entity_poly.pdbx_seq_one_letter_code
_entity_poly.pdbx_strand_id
1 'polypeptide(L)'
;MPQEPKAKKKRVPITALTKQEICLKKRDNGKLRDEDLAREYGLDRSTITKILKQRERWLSIDPTSNHARQKTQKSPKFPQIESALADWLTMAVSNGEAVSDAQLQQKALEFAQMYGLRNEFQASNGWISKFKTRHHQPRNNSDTTTTNEVSLSVSQPQTVPGTSVLSSSEHQPYINLTPTTSYTTPQSSRTNGATTISMGPPSGSPLIHYPGTTSNTLGNPFTPSRMFTLDAMSHFSLDNTAFVFCDYQNDVIAMYQNNASLNQCLTKSRNLFRSVHQHRQKKNLAIISVGVCFRQGYPEVSPHNAHFLMWKQFGRLVEGTKGAEFIDGLVPHEGDIVIKKRRIDAFYNTELKMVLESRNIRQVVLAGIDTGGVVLATMQSAADRDFKVVVVRDCCFDASESVQNTLMEEVLPKYGVMVVNLETIMAMLRV
;
A
#
# COMPACT_ATOMS: atom_id res chain seq x y z
N MET A 1 -10.43 52.80 -45.83
CA MET A 1 -11.16 51.54 -46.12
C MET A 1 -11.40 50.82 -44.82
N PRO A 2 -12.64 50.50 -44.43
CA PRO A 2 -12.90 49.72 -43.22
C PRO A 2 -12.37 48.29 -43.41
N GLN A 3 -11.55 47.82 -42.47
CA GLN A 3 -11.04 46.44 -42.49
C GLN A 3 -12.19 45.47 -42.25
N GLU A 4 -12.39 44.53 -43.18
CA GLU A 4 -13.34 43.43 -43.00
C GLU A 4 -13.03 42.65 -41.71
N PRO A 5 -14.06 42.28 -40.92
CA PRO A 5 -13.86 41.49 -39.72
C PRO A 5 -13.38 40.08 -40.10
N LYS A 6 -12.13 39.75 -39.76
CA LYS A 6 -11.55 38.40 -39.94
C LYS A 6 -12.45 37.37 -39.28
N ALA A 7 -13.05 36.48 -40.08
CA ALA A 7 -13.85 35.36 -39.61
C ALA A 7 -13.07 34.54 -38.57
N LYS A 8 -13.67 34.30 -37.40
CA LYS A 8 -13.08 33.44 -36.35
C LYS A 8 -12.93 32.01 -36.90
N LYS A 9 -11.70 31.61 -37.22
CA LYS A 9 -11.38 30.25 -37.68
C LYS A 9 -11.89 29.23 -36.66
N LYS A 10 -12.71 28.26 -37.09
CA LYS A 10 -13.17 27.13 -36.27
C LYS A 10 -11.95 26.39 -35.71
N ARG A 11 -11.93 26.16 -34.39
CA ARG A 11 -10.86 25.39 -33.72
C ARG A 11 -10.91 23.93 -34.21
N VAL A 12 -9.88 23.48 -34.90
CA VAL A 12 -9.72 22.08 -35.28
C VAL A 12 -9.12 21.32 -34.09
N PRO A 13 -9.79 20.31 -33.52
CA PRO A 13 -9.22 19.50 -32.44
C PRO A 13 -8.13 18.58 -33.00
N ILE A 14 -6.92 18.67 -32.46
CA ILE A 14 -5.74 17.89 -32.90
C ILE A 14 -5.45 16.79 -31.90
N THR A 15 -5.44 15.54 -32.34
CA THR A 15 -5.12 14.37 -31.49
C THR A 15 -3.62 14.28 -31.21
N ALA A 16 -3.24 13.48 -30.20
CA ALA A 16 -1.82 13.27 -29.90
C ALA A 16 -1.12 12.45 -31.01
N LEU A 17 -1.85 11.55 -31.69
CA LEU A 17 -1.39 10.84 -32.88
C LEU A 17 -1.06 11.80 -34.03
N THR A 18 -1.95 12.76 -34.33
CA THR A 18 -1.70 13.77 -35.37
C THR A 18 -0.47 14.63 -35.05
N LYS A 19 -0.20 14.91 -33.77
CA LYS A 19 1.01 15.63 -33.35
C LYS A 19 2.28 14.79 -33.54
N GLN A 20 2.19 13.49 -33.28
CA GLN A 20 3.27 12.54 -33.54
C GLN A 20 3.58 12.44 -35.04
N GLU A 21 2.57 12.31 -35.89
CA GLU A 21 2.70 12.30 -37.36
C GLU A 21 3.41 13.55 -37.88
N ILE A 22 3.03 14.74 -37.41
CA ILE A 22 3.69 16.01 -37.76
C ILE A 22 5.18 15.97 -37.38
N CYS A 23 5.52 15.43 -36.21
CA CYS A 23 6.90 15.33 -35.74
C CYS A 23 7.72 14.32 -36.56
N LEU A 24 7.14 13.16 -36.89
CA LEU A 24 7.76 12.15 -37.76
C LEU A 24 8.02 12.74 -39.15
N LYS A 25 7.06 13.44 -39.72
CA LYS A 25 7.17 14.04 -41.06
C LYS A 25 8.23 15.13 -41.15
N LYS A 26 8.37 15.96 -40.11
CA LYS A 26 9.44 16.96 -40.01
C LYS A 26 10.82 16.32 -39.85
N ARG A 27 10.90 15.20 -39.12
CA ARG A 27 12.14 14.44 -38.91
C ARG A 27 12.60 13.76 -40.19
N ASP A 28 11.68 13.12 -40.91
CA ASP A 28 11.99 12.32 -42.09
C ASP A 28 12.20 13.20 -43.34
N ASN A 29 11.78 14.48 -43.29
CA ASN A 29 12.06 15.47 -44.32
C ASN A 29 12.50 16.82 -43.72
N GLY A 30 13.79 16.93 -43.40
CA GLY A 30 14.38 18.11 -42.75
C GLY A 30 14.31 19.42 -43.56
N LYS A 31 13.95 19.38 -44.85
CA LYS A 31 13.76 20.59 -45.69
C LYS A 31 12.33 21.13 -45.65
N LEU A 32 11.35 20.41 -45.10
CA LEU A 32 9.97 20.91 -44.99
C LEU A 32 9.93 22.13 -44.08
N ARG A 33 9.31 23.22 -44.52
CA ARG A 33 9.11 24.41 -43.68
C ARG A 33 7.86 24.25 -42.83
N ASP A 34 7.79 24.98 -41.72
CA ASP A 34 6.65 24.95 -40.81
C ASP A 34 5.35 25.44 -41.51
N GLU A 35 5.49 26.32 -42.51
CA GLU A 35 4.43 26.82 -43.37
C GLU A 35 3.83 25.72 -44.25
N ASP A 36 4.66 24.79 -44.71
CA ASP A 36 4.23 23.69 -45.58
C ASP A 36 3.43 22.66 -44.76
N LEU A 37 3.90 22.35 -43.54
CA LEU A 37 3.16 21.53 -42.55
C LEU A 37 1.86 22.19 -42.10
N ALA A 38 1.86 23.51 -41.89
CA ALA A 38 0.67 24.24 -41.49
C ALA A 38 -0.44 24.15 -42.56
N ARG A 39 -0.07 24.27 -43.84
CA ARG A 39 -0.99 24.14 -44.96
C ARG A 39 -1.53 22.71 -45.09
N GLU A 40 -0.66 21.73 -44.96
CA GLU A 40 -1.02 20.32 -45.10
C GLU A 40 -2.00 19.85 -44.02
N TYR A 41 -1.75 20.20 -42.75
CA TYR A 41 -2.60 19.78 -41.63
C TYR A 41 -3.76 20.76 -41.35
N GLY A 42 -3.90 21.83 -42.14
CA GLY A 42 -4.94 22.86 -41.94
C GLY A 42 -4.80 23.60 -40.62
N LEU A 43 -3.57 23.76 -40.12
CA LEU A 43 -3.25 24.35 -38.82
C LEU A 43 -2.61 25.73 -38.96
N ASP A 44 -2.65 26.51 -37.89
CA ASP A 44 -1.87 27.75 -37.85
C ASP A 44 -0.38 27.44 -37.69
N ARG A 45 0.49 28.22 -38.35
CA ARG A 45 1.96 28.08 -38.26
C ARG A 45 2.42 28.06 -36.80
N SER A 46 1.86 28.93 -35.95
CA SER A 46 2.20 28.97 -34.52
C SER A 46 1.85 27.67 -33.78
N THR A 47 0.86 26.92 -34.27
CA THR A 47 0.48 25.61 -33.72
C THR A 47 1.49 24.54 -34.10
N ILE A 48 1.92 24.51 -35.37
CA ILE A 48 3.00 23.61 -35.83
C ILE A 48 4.28 23.86 -35.04
N THR A 49 4.71 25.12 -34.92
CA THR A 49 5.92 25.46 -34.15
C THR A 49 5.82 25.03 -32.69
N LYS A 50 4.66 25.18 -32.04
CA LYS A 50 4.44 24.69 -30.66
C LYS A 50 4.49 23.16 -30.55
N ILE A 51 3.94 22.45 -31.54
CA ILE A 51 4.00 20.98 -31.60
C ILE A 51 5.46 20.52 -31.74
N LEU A 52 6.20 21.09 -32.68
CA LEU A 52 7.60 20.74 -32.95
C LEU A 52 8.54 21.06 -31.78
N LYS A 53 8.26 22.10 -30.98
CA LYS A 53 9.00 22.38 -29.73
C LYS A 53 8.89 21.26 -28.69
N GLN A 54 7.81 20.48 -28.72
CA GLN A 54 7.58 19.34 -27.82
C GLN A 54 7.77 17.99 -28.56
N ARG A 55 8.55 17.96 -29.64
CA ARG A 55 8.68 16.77 -30.51
C ARG A 55 9.06 15.49 -29.77
N GLU A 56 9.95 15.56 -28.79
CA GLU A 56 10.38 14.38 -28.01
C GLU A 56 9.21 13.73 -27.28
N ARG A 57 8.34 14.55 -26.69
CA ARG A 57 7.11 14.11 -26.03
C ARG A 57 6.13 13.45 -27.00
N TRP A 58 5.99 13.99 -28.22
CA TRP A 58 5.03 13.44 -29.19
C TRP A 58 5.56 12.17 -29.86
N LEU A 59 6.87 12.07 -30.07
CA LEU A 59 7.52 10.89 -30.64
C LEU A 59 7.51 9.69 -29.68
N SER A 60 7.46 9.92 -28.36
CA SER A 60 7.42 8.87 -27.34
C SER A 60 6.01 8.31 -27.06
N ILE A 61 4.99 8.73 -27.81
CA ILE A 61 3.62 8.25 -27.62
C ILE A 61 3.45 6.89 -28.30
N ASP A 62 2.83 5.94 -27.61
CA ASP A 62 2.37 4.70 -28.23
C ASP A 62 1.17 4.97 -29.16
N PRO A 63 1.30 4.77 -30.49
CA PRO A 63 0.23 5.03 -31.46
C PRO A 63 -1.02 4.15 -31.27
N THR A 64 -0.87 3.03 -30.58
CA THR A 64 -1.95 2.09 -30.30
C THR A 64 -2.72 2.45 -29.03
N SER A 65 -2.20 3.35 -28.21
CA SER A 65 -2.82 3.77 -26.95
C SER A 65 -4.10 4.60 -27.15
N ASN A 66 -5.07 4.42 -26.23
CA ASN A 66 -6.28 5.26 -26.17
C ASN A 66 -5.94 6.77 -26.03
N HIS A 67 -4.83 7.08 -25.36
CA HIS A 67 -4.29 8.45 -25.21
C HIS A 67 -3.93 9.10 -26.55
N ALA A 68 -3.48 8.31 -27.54
CA ALA A 68 -3.11 8.79 -28.86
C ALA A 68 -4.31 9.30 -29.69
N ARG A 69 -5.48 8.67 -29.53
CA ARG A 69 -6.66 8.88 -30.40
C ARG A 69 -7.73 9.83 -29.83
N GLN A 70 -7.64 10.19 -28.54
CA GLN A 70 -8.63 11.07 -27.90
C GLN A 70 -8.47 12.55 -28.29
N LYS A 71 -9.60 13.19 -28.64
CA LYS A 71 -9.68 14.61 -29.06
C LYS A 71 -9.73 15.61 -27.89
N THR A 72 -9.97 15.16 -26.66
CA THR A 72 -10.02 15.99 -25.45
C THR A 72 -9.33 15.30 -24.28
N GLN A 73 -8.29 15.95 -23.76
CA GLN A 73 -7.57 15.55 -22.54
C GLN A 73 -8.20 16.27 -21.33
N LYS A 74 -9.42 15.90 -20.95
CA LYS A 74 -9.93 16.26 -19.63
C LYS A 74 -9.83 15.02 -18.77
N SER A 75 -8.89 15.03 -17.83
CA SER A 75 -8.90 14.08 -16.72
C SER A 75 -10.30 14.09 -16.09
N PRO A 76 -10.82 12.93 -15.68
CA PRO A 76 -12.09 12.88 -14.97
C PRO A 76 -12.06 13.84 -13.78
N LYS A 77 -13.20 14.46 -13.45
CA LYS A 77 -13.29 15.50 -12.39
C LYS A 77 -12.80 14.98 -11.03
N PHE A 78 -12.87 13.67 -10.81
CA PHE A 78 -12.48 12.99 -9.58
C PHE A 78 -11.63 11.75 -9.92
N PRO A 79 -10.36 11.93 -10.35
CA PRO A 79 -9.53 10.83 -10.83
C PRO A 79 -9.25 9.76 -9.76
N GLN A 80 -9.16 10.17 -8.49
CA GLN A 80 -8.97 9.27 -7.34
C GLN A 80 -10.17 8.34 -7.12
N ILE A 81 -11.40 8.85 -7.25
CA ILE A 81 -12.63 8.02 -7.15
C ILE A 81 -12.73 7.10 -8.36
N GLU A 82 -12.42 7.62 -9.55
CA GLU A 82 -12.50 6.88 -10.80
C GLU A 82 -11.50 5.70 -10.84
N SER A 83 -10.25 5.93 -10.41
CA SER A 83 -9.24 4.86 -10.32
C SER A 83 -9.65 3.80 -9.30
N ALA A 84 -10.02 4.20 -8.08
CA ALA A 84 -10.40 3.25 -7.03
C ALA A 84 -11.63 2.42 -7.40
N LEU A 85 -12.61 3.03 -8.08
CA LEU A 85 -13.80 2.33 -8.55
C LEU A 85 -13.48 1.34 -9.69
N ALA A 86 -12.54 1.67 -10.57
CA ALA A 86 -12.08 0.77 -11.63
C ALA A 86 -11.32 -0.44 -11.08
N ASP A 87 -10.45 -0.22 -10.09
CA ASP A 87 -9.71 -1.29 -9.42
C ASP A 87 -10.67 -2.24 -8.67
N TRP A 88 -11.62 -1.66 -7.94
CA TRP A 88 -12.65 -2.45 -7.26
C TRP A 88 -13.54 -3.24 -8.23
N LEU A 89 -13.98 -2.62 -9.32
CA LEU A 89 -14.80 -3.30 -10.33
C LEU A 89 -14.05 -4.47 -10.98
N THR A 90 -12.76 -4.27 -11.27
CA THR A 90 -11.89 -5.34 -11.82
C THR A 90 -11.81 -6.51 -10.85
N MET A 91 -11.65 -6.22 -9.55
CA MET A 91 -11.60 -7.24 -8.50
C MET A 91 -12.94 -8.00 -8.37
N ALA A 92 -14.06 -7.28 -8.33
CA ALA A 92 -15.40 -7.88 -8.22
C ALA A 92 -15.71 -8.80 -9.42
N VAL A 93 -15.40 -8.36 -10.63
CA VAL A 93 -15.57 -9.18 -11.85
C VAL A 93 -14.65 -10.40 -11.83
N SER A 94 -13.40 -10.26 -11.37
CA SER A 94 -12.47 -11.39 -11.26
C SER A 94 -12.91 -12.46 -10.26
N ASN A 95 -13.72 -12.08 -9.27
CA ASN A 95 -14.32 -12.99 -8.30
C ASN A 95 -15.65 -13.61 -8.81
N GLY A 96 -16.04 -13.33 -10.06
CA GLY A 96 -17.29 -13.83 -10.64
C GLY A 96 -18.55 -13.11 -10.13
N GLU A 97 -18.40 -11.95 -9.47
CA GLU A 97 -19.54 -11.19 -8.96
C GLU A 97 -20.18 -10.34 -10.07
N ALA A 98 -21.51 -10.45 -10.20
CA ALA A 98 -22.27 -9.56 -11.06
C ALA A 98 -22.47 -8.21 -10.36
N VAL A 99 -21.81 -7.16 -10.85
CA VAL A 99 -21.90 -5.81 -10.27
C VAL A 99 -22.99 -4.99 -10.97
N SER A 100 -24.01 -4.60 -10.20
CA SER A 100 -25.09 -3.70 -10.62
C SER A 100 -24.69 -2.22 -10.55
N ASP A 101 -25.43 -1.37 -11.26
CA ASP A 101 -25.24 0.09 -11.25
C ASP A 101 -25.43 0.68 -9.86
N ALA A 102 -26.35 0.12 -9.06
CA ALA A 102 -26.57 0.52 -7.67
C ALA A 102 -25.33 0.21 -6.79
N GLN A 103 -24.69 -0.95 -7.00
CA GLN A 103 -23.46 -1.29 -6.30
C GLN A 103 -22.29 -0.40 -6.72
N LEU A 104 -22.19 -0.05 -8.01
CA LEU A 104 -21.20 0.92 -8.49
C LEU A 104 -21.40 2.31 -7.87
N GLN A 105 -22.65 2.76 -7.72
CA GLN A 105 -22.96 4.04 -7.08
C GLN A 105 -22.57 4.04 -5.61
N GLN A 106 -23.00 3.02 -4.89
CA GLN A 106 -22.70 2.87 -3.46
C GLN A 106 -21.18 2.86 -3.24
N LYS A 107 -20.45 2.09 -4.04
CA LYS A 107 -19.00 2.01 -3.92
C LYS A 107 -18.30 3.33 -4.27
N ALA A 108 -18.78 4.05 -5.29
CA ALA A 108 -18.25 5.36 -5.63
C ALA A 108 -18.45 6.38 -4.49
N LEU A 109 -19.59 6.31 -3.78
CA LEU A 109 -19.86 7.16 -2.61
C LEU A 109 -18.97 6.79 -1.41
N GLU A 110 -18.71 5.50 -1.19
CA GLU A 110 -17.74 5.05 -0.17
C GLU A 110 -16.34 5.59 -0.45
N PHE A 111 -15.87 5.52 -1.70
CA PHE A 111 -14.59 6.12 -2.08
C PHE A 111 -14.59 7.63 -1.92
N ALA A 112 -15.68 8.31 -2.28
CA ALA A 112 -15.80 9.74 -2.04
C ALA A 112 -15.68 10.09 -0.55
N GLN A 113 -16.26 9.28 0.34
CA GLN A 113 -16.12 9.47 1.78
C GLN A 113 -14.68 9.21 2.24
N MET A 114 -14.04 8.14 1.77
CA MET A 114 -12.65 7.83 2.11
C MET A 114 -11.67 8.92 1.67
N TYR A 115 -11.92 9.58 0.54
CA TYR A 115 -11.10 10.68 0.05
C TYR A 115 -11.50 12.07 0.59
N GLY A 116 -12.45 12.15 1.52
CA GLY A 116 -12.91 13.43 2.09
C GLY A 116 -13.77 14.29 1.13
N LEU A 117 -14.29 13.70 0.06
CA LEU A 117 -15.05 14.36 -1.02
C LEU A 117 -16.56 14.12 -0.95
N ARG A 118 -17.07 13.68 0.21
CA ARG A 118 -18.48 13.30 0.41
C ARG A 118 -19.47 14.40 -0.03
N ASN A 119 -19.11 15.67 0.17
CA ASN A 119 -19.98 16.81 -0.15
C ASN A 119 -19.78 17.34 -1.59
N GLU A 120 -18.74 16.89 -2.29
CA GLU A 120 -18.35 17.39 -3.62
C GLU A 120 -18.69 16.40 -4.74
N PHE A 121 -18.87 15.14 -4.39
CA PHE A 121 -19.10 14.05 -5.34
C PHE A 121 -20.54 13.52 -5.26
N GLN A 122 -21.16 13.37 -6.44
CA GLN A 122 -22.45 12.70 -6.58
C GLN A 122 -22.31 11.54 -7.57
N ALA A 123 -22.58 10.32 -7.09
CA ALA A 123 -22.63 9.11 -7.91
C ALA A 123 -23.92 9.03 -8.76
N SER A 124 -24.15 10.05 -9.59
CA SER A 124 -25.34 10.09 -10.45
C SER A 124 -25.30 8.99 -11.53
N ASN A 125 -26.49 8.57 -12.01
CA ASN A 125 -26.63 7.67 -13.16
C ASN A 125 -25.78 8.12 -14.37
N GLY A 126 -25.74 9.43 -14.64
CA GLY A 126 -24.96 10.00 -15.73
C GLY A 126 -23.44 9.92 -15.52
N TRP A 127 -22.97 9.94 -14.27
CA TRP A 127 -21.55 9.75 -13.95
C TRP A 127 -21.15 8.28 -14.13
N ILE A 128 -21.96 7.34 -13.63
CA ILE A 128 -21.74 5.89 -13.77
C ILE A 128 -21.74 5.46 -15.23
N SER A 129 -22.66 5.99 -16.05
CA SER A 129 -22.70 5.70 -17.49
C SER A 129 -21.41 6.13 -18.21
N LYS A 130 -20.86 7.30 -17.85
CA LYS A 130 -19.58 7.78 -18.39
C LYS A 130 -18.40 6.95 -17.90
N PHE A 131 -18.41 6.56 -16.63
CA PHE A 131 -17.42 5.65 -16.04
C PHE A 131 -17.37 4.32 -16.81
N LYS A 132 -18.51 3.63 -16.97
CA LYS A 132 -18.60 2.38 -17.75
C LYS A 132 -18.11 2.51 -19.18
N THR A 133 -18.43 3.64 -19.83
CA THR A 133 -17.97 3.92 -21.20
C THR A 133 -16.45 4.05 -21.28
N ARG A 134 -15.79 4.62 -20.26
CA ARG A 134 -14.33 4.77 -20.24
C ARG A 134 -13.60 3.48 -19.87
N HIS A 135 -14.24 2.61 -19.08
CA HIS A 135 -13.66 1.35 -18.60
C HIS A 135 -14.20 0.11 -19.36
N HIS A 136 -14.70 0.30 -20.59
CA HIS A 136 -15.08 -0.77 -21.53
C HIS A 136 -16.14 -1.77 -21.02
N GLN A 137 -17.14 -1.32 -20.25
CA GLN A 137 -18.28 -2.17 -19.86
C GLN A 137 -19.51 -1.92 -20.76
N PRO A 138 -20.17 -2.97 -21.31
CA PRO A 138 -21.40 -2.80 -22.08
C PRO A 138 -22.54 -2.22 -21.23
N ARG A 139 -23.44 -1.48 -21.87
CA ARG A 139 -24.72 -1.07 -21.26
C ARG A 139 -25.58 -2.31 -21.03
N ASN A 140 -26.04 -2.53 -19.80
CA ASN A 140 -27.21 -3.37 -19.59
C ASN A 140 -28.44 -2.58 -20.05
N ASN A 141 -28.87 -2.82 -21.29
CA ASN A 141 -30.22 -2.48 -21.71
C ASN A 141 -31.14 -3.62 -21.24
N SER A 142 -31.94 -3.38 -20.20
CA SER A 142 -33.11 -4.20 -19.93
C SER A 142 -34.20 -3.36 -19.27
N ASP A 143 -34.86 -2.56 -20.10
CA ASP A 143 -36.31 -2.32 -20.02
C ASP A 143 -36.88 -2.68 -21.39
N THR A 144 -37.09 -3.97 -21.63
CA THR A 144 -38.19 -4.50 -22.46
C THR A 144 -38.23 -6.02 -22.33
N THR A 145 -39.20 -6.49 -21.56
CA THR A 145 -39.74 -7.85 -21.64
C THR A 145 -40.12 -8.16 -23.08
N THR A 146 -39.58 -9.23 -23.66
CA THR A 146 -40.29 -10.28 -24.41
C THR A 146 -39.29 -11.38 -24.81
N THR A 147 -39.56 -12.58 -24.28
CA THR A 147 -39.13 -13.94 -24.64
C THR A 147 -38.22 -14.14 -25.86
N ASN A 148 -37.10 -14.85 -25.67
CA ASN A 148 -36.82 -16.14 -26.32
C ASN A 148 -35.51 -16.77 -25.80
N GLU A 149 -35.60 -18.02 -25.36
CA GLU A 149 -34.47 -18.92 -25.10
C GLU A 149 -33.67 -19.18 -26.38
N VAL A 150 -32.34 -19.24 -26.28
CA VAL A 150 -31.51 -20.30 -26.90
C VAL A 150 -30.25 -20.50 -26.06
N SER A 151 -30.06 -21.74 -25.58
CA SER A 151 -28.89 -22.24 -24.86
C SER A 151 -27.68 -22.48 -25.79
N LEU A 152 -26.47 -22.29 -25.28
CA LEU A 152 -25.27 -22.99 -25.78
C LEU A 152 -24.41 -23.45 -24.59
N SER A 153 -24.28 -24.76 -24.49
CA SER A 153 -23.57 -25.57 -23.48
C SER A 153 -22.05 -25.56 -23.65
N VAL A 154 -21.31 -25.66 -22.55
CA VAL A 154 -19.87 -26.02 -22.54
C VAL A 154 -19.70 -27.39 -21.90
N SER A 155 -18.98 -28.26 -22.62
CA SER A 155 -18.70 -29.67 -22.33
C SER A 155 -17.78 -29.88 -21.12
N GLN A 156 -18.07 -30.92 -20.33
CA GLN A 156 -17.20 -31.46 -19.27
C GLN A 156 -16.06 -32.32 -19.84
N PRO A 157 -14.91 -32.48 -19.15
CA PRO A 157 -13.84 -33.38 -19.56
C PRO A 157 -14.17 -34.84 -19.23
N GLN A 158 -13.87 -35.74 -20.17
CA GLN A 158 -14.08 -37.18 -20.06
C GLN A 158 -13.11 -37.87 -19.10
N THR A 159 -13.65 -38.85 -18.39
CA THR A 159 -12.96 -39.92 -17.64
C THR A 159 -12.45 -41.00 -18.60
N VAL A 160 -11.31 -41.62 -18.27
CA VAL A 160 -10.80 -42.85 -18.91
C VAL A 160 -10.67 -43.95 -17.84
N PRO A 161 -11.24 -45.17 -18.05
CA PRO A 161 -11.14 -46.30 -17.11
C PRO A 161 -10.30 -47.50 -17.61
N GLY A 162 -9.77 -48.28 -16.65
CA GLY A 162 -9.13 -49.61 -16.80
C GLY A 162 -7.71 -49.60 -16.24
N THR A 163 -7.31 -50.38 -15.22
CA THR A 163 -7.47 -51.83 -15.04
C THR A 163 -7.43 -52.24 -13.56
N SER A 164 -7.98 -53.43 -13.30
CA SER A 164 -8.56 -54.01 -12.09
C SER A 164 -7.61 -54.53 -10.99
N VAL A 165 -8.06 -54.36 -9.73
CA VAL A 165 -8.28 -55.36 -8.64
C VAL A 165 -7.27 -56.51 -8.45
N LEU A 166 -6.70 -56.60 -7.23
CA LEU A 166 -6.79 -57.78 -6.34
C LEU A 166 -6.42 -57.44 -4.89
N SER A 167 -7.19 -58.01 -3.96
CA SER A 167 -7.19 -57.83 -2.51
C SER A 167 -6.71 -59.10 -1.81
N SER A 168 -6.35 -58.94 -0.52
CA SER A 168 -6.27 -59.91 0.60
C SER A 168 -4.85 -60.45 0.84
N SER A 169 -4.31 -60.61 2.05
CA SER A 169 -4.71 -60.35 3.46
C SER A 169 -3.59 -60.91 4.34
N GLU A 170 -3.20 -60.25 5.45
CA GLU A 170 -2.56 -60.84 6.66
C GLU A 170 -2.31 -59.70 7.68
N HIS A 171 -3.20 -59.49 8.66
CA HIS A 171 -3.10 -59.85 10.10
C HIS A 171 -1.85 -59.35 10.89
N GLN A 172 -2.01 -58.19 11.56
CA GLN A 172 -1.68 -57.73 12.96
C GLN A 172 -0.51 -58.38 13.78
N PRO A 173 0.08 -57.74 14.84
CA PRO A 173 -0.53 -56.70 15.70
C PRO A 173 0.32 -55.48 16.19
N TYR A 174 -0.43 -54.44 16.64
CA TYR A 174 -0.24 -53.40 17.69
C TYR A 174 1.17 -52.94 18.12
N ILE A 175 1.45 -51.64 18.33
CA ILE A 175 1.04 -50.78 19.48
C ILE A 175 1.06 -49.29 19.07
N ASN A 176 0.05 -48.51 19.47
CA ASN A 176 0.14 -47.04 19.57
C ASN A 176 -0.61 -46.58 20.83
N LEU A 177 0.08 -45.80 21.68
CA LEU A 177 -0.42 -45.21 22.92
C LEU A 177 -0.94 -43.79 22.64
N THR A 178 -2.19 -43.52 23.03
CA THR A 178 -2.74 -42.16 23.19
C THR A 178 -3.30 -42.02 24.61
N PRO A 179 -3.12 -40.86 25.30
CA PRO A 179 -3.69 -40.65 26.63
C PRO A 179 -5.17 -40.23 26.57
N THR A 180 -5.95 -40.89 27.42
CA THR A 180 -7.35 -40.66 27.77
C THR A 180 -7.49 -39.51 28.77
N THR A 181 -8.56 -38.72 28.70
CA THR A 181 -9.47 -38.51 29.84
C THR A 181 -10.84 -38.02 29.36
N SER A 182 -11.86 -38.67 29.89
CA SER A 182 -13.28 -38.64 29.56
C SER A 182 -14.09 -37.88 30.62
N TYR A 183 -15.06 -37.07 30.20
CA TYR A 183 -16.14 -36.56 31.06
C TYR A 183 -17.32 -37.54 31.05
N THR A 184 -17.82 -37.90 32.24
CA THR A 184 -19.02 -38.75 32.41
C THR A 184 -20.08 -37.98 33.20
N THR A 185 -21.27 -37.91 32.64
CA THR A 185 -22.52 -37.35 33.21
C THR A 185 -23.19 -38.36 34.14
N PRO A 186 -23.81 -37.97 35.27
CA PRO A 186 -24.65 -38.87 36.05
C PRO A 186 -26.14 -38.72 35.73
N GLN A 187 -26.82 -39.86 35.55
CA GLN A 187 -28.28 -40.02 35.54
C GLN A 187 -28.83 -40.24 36.97
N SER A 188 -30.09 -39.83 37.16
CA SER A 188 -30.84 -39.85 38.42
C SER A 188 -31.63 -41.14 38.67
N SER A 189 -31.89 -41.44 39.95
CA SER A 189 -32.87 -42.43 40.41
C SER A 189 -33.80 -41.82 41.48
N ARG A 190 -35.11 -42.04 41.31
CA ARG A 190 -36.27 -41.67 42.16
C ARG A 190 -36.22 -42.41 43.53
N THR A 191 -36.94 -42.13 44.63
CA THR A 191 -38.31 -41.64 44.98
C THR A 191 -38.27 -41.21 46.48
N ASN A 192 -39.03 -40.27 47.08
CA ASN A 192 -40.47 -40.24 47.42
C ASN A 192 -40.73 -38.93 48.21
N GLY A 193 -41.89 -38.28 48.05
CA GLY A 193 -42.35 -37.22 48.96
C GLY A 193 -43.27 -36.20 48.29
N ALA A 194 -44.53 -36.19 48.69
CA ALA A 194 -45.65 -35.50 48.06
C ALA A 194 -45.59 -33.96 48.13
N THR A 195 -46.16 -33.28 47.14
CA THR A 195 -47.46 -32.56 47.24
C THR A 195 -47.59 -31.50 46.13
N THR A 196 -48.83 -31.40 45.66
CA THR A 196 -49.43 -30.66 44.54
C THR A 196 -49.25 -29.12 44.53
N ILE A 197 -48.83 -28.60 43.38
CA ILE A 197 -49.18 -27.36 42.64
C ILE A 197 -49.58 -26.08 43.41
N SER A 198 -48.88 -24.96 43.13
CA SER A 198 -49.53 -23.66 42.85
C SER A 198 -48.63 -22.74 42.01
N MET A 199 -49.21 -22.18 40.94
CA MET A 199 -48.59 -21.24 40.00
C MET A 199 -48.68 -19.80 40.53
N GLY A 200 -47.59 -19.03 40.43
CA GLY A 200 -47.55 -17.58 40.63
C GLY A 200 -46.55 -16.90 39.65
N PRO A 201 -46.82 -15.68 39.15
CA PRO A 201 -46.12 -15.06 38.01
C PRO A 201 -44.79 -14.35 38.41
N PRO A 202 -43.97 -13.87 37.44
CA PRO A 202 -42.55 -13.61 37.66
C PRO A 202 -42.29 -12.23 38.24
N SER A 203 -41.39 -12.12 39.22
CA SER A 203 -40.95 -10.85 39.78
C SER A 203 -39.46 -10.82 40.10
N GLY A 204 -38.77 -9.85 39.49
CA GLY A 204 -37.64 -9.12 40.05
C GLY A 204 -36.31 -9.86 40.23
N SER A 205 -35.38 -9.65 39.30
CA SER A 205 -33.95 -9.86 39.55
C SER A 205 -33.46 -8.93 40.68
N PRO A 206 -32.68 -9.42 41.66
CA PRO A 206 -32.17 -8.59 42.74
C PRO A 206 -30.98 -7.73 42.28
N LEU A 207 -31.13 -6.42 42.46
CA LEU A 207 -30.08 -5.41 42.35
C LEU A 207 -29.05 -5.57 43.49
N ILE A 208 -27.78 -5.69 43.13
CA ILE A 208 -26.67 -5.51 44.08
C ILE A 208 -26.35 -4.01 44.16
N HIS A 209 -26.45 -3.48 45.37
CA HIS A 209 -26.27 -2.06 45.72
C HIS A 209 -24.79 -1.77 46.00
N TYR A 210 -24.18 -0.83 45.27
CA TYR A 210 -22.89 -0.26 45.63
C TYR A 210 -23.11 1.07 46.36
N PRO A 211 -22.47 1.31 47.53
CA PRO A 211 -22.61 2.54 48.26
C PRO A 211 -21.90 3.69 47.52
N GLY A 212 -22.61 4.79 47.33
CA GLY A 212 -22.06 6.00 46.72
C GLY A 212 -21.27 6.83 47.74
N THR A 213 -20.12 7.37 47.31
CA THR A 213 -19.57 8.59 47.90
C THR A 213 -18.75 9.36 46.85
N THR A 214 -19.24 10.57 46.56
CA THR A 214 -18.53 11.79 46.16
C THR A 214 -17.69 11.83 44.88
N SER A 215 -18.19 12.65 43.95
CA SER A 215 -17.46 13.43 42.95
C SER A 215 -16.02 13.76 43.37
N ASN A 216 -15.07 12.98 42.84
CA ASN A 216 -13.68 13.40 42.68
C ASN A 216 -13.38 13.42 41.19
N THR A 217 -12.81 14.55 40.77
CA THR A 217 -12.25 14.84 39.45
C THR A 217 -11.80 13.59 38.69
N LEU A 218 -12.38 13.38 37.51
CA LEU A 218 -11.84 12.50 36.47
C LEU A 218 -10.40 12.93 36.20
N GLY A 219 -9.45 12.26 36.87
CA GLY A 219 -8.05 12.29 36.50
C GLY A 219 -7.94 11.90 35.03
N ASN A 220 -7.04 12.58 34.31
CA ASN A 220 -6.78 12.33 32.90
C ASN A 220 -6.82 10.83 32.55
N PRO A 221 -7.43 10.43 31.43
CA PRO A 221 -7.45 9.04 31.00
C PRO A 221 -6.01 8.51 30.93
N PHE A 222 -5.82 7.30 31.50
CA PHE A 222 -4.55 6.58 31.48
C PHE A 222 -4.00 6.56 30.05
N THR A 223 -2.89 7.26 29.84
CA THR A 223 -2.20 7.34 28.55
C THR A 223 -0.86 6.62 28.67
N PRO A 224 -0.77 5.34 28.26
CA PRO A 224 0.47 4.55 28.34
C PRO A 224 1.68 5.27 27.74
N SER A 225 1.46 6.13 26.72
CA SER A 225 2.49 6.91 26.03
C SER A 225 3.36 7.78 26.94
N ARG A 226 2.84 8.22 28.11
CA ARG A 226 3.57 9.09 29.05
C ARG A 226 4.38 8.34 30.11
N MET A 227 4.10 7.06 30.36
CA MET A 227 4.82 6.27 31.38
C MET A 227 6.21 5.86 30.92
N PHE A 228 6.41 5.62 29.62
CA PHE A 228 7.66 5.07 29.09
C PHE A 228 8.71 6.12 28.73
N THR A 229 8.38 7.42 28.67
CA THR A 229 9.24 8.42 28.02
C THR A 229 10.29 9.05 28.94
N LEU A 230 9.99 9.27 30.22
CA LEU A 230 10.90 9.99 31.13
C LEU A 230 11.96 9.09 31.77
N ASP A 231 11.60 7.87 32.15
CA ASP A 231 12.51 6.94 32.85
C ASP A 231 13.39 6.13 31.87
N ALA A 232 12.97 5.98 30.61
CA ALA A 232 13.73 5.23 29.61
C ALA A 232 14.90 6.04 29.02
N MET A 233 14.80 7.37 28.97
CA MET A 233 15.85 8.22 28.38
C MET A 233 17.10 8.34 29.26
N SER A 234 16.96 8.30 30.59
CA SER A 234 18.09 8.38 31.54
C SER A 234 19.04 7.19 31.46
N HIS A 235 18.60 6.08 30.87
CA HIS A 235 19.34 4.82 30.76
C HIS A 235 19.65 4.41 29.30
N PHE A 236 19.42 5.29 28.32
CA PHE A 236 19.76 5.01 26.93
C PHE A 236 21.20 5.43 26.63
N SER A 237 22.02 4.48 26.15
CA SER A 237 23.33 4.75 25.55
C SER A 237 23.37 4.21 24.11
N LEU A 238 24.32 4.66 23.31
CA LEU A 238 24.51 4.17 21.94
C LEU A 238 25.49 2.98 21.86
N ASP A 239 25.91 2.44 22.99
CA ASP A 239 26.90 1.37 23.00
C ASP A 239 26.30 0.10 22.39
N ASN A 240 27.04 -0.54 21.48
CA ASN A 240 26.65 -1.81 20.87
C ASN A 240 25.25 -1.76 20.22
N THR A 241 25.00 -0.68 19.48
CA THR A 241 23.74 -0.35 18.82
C THR A 241 23.85 -0.54 17.31
N ALA A 242 22.79 -1.06 16.67
CA ALA A 242 22.65 -1.04 15.22
C ALA A 242 21.75 0.13 14.79
N PHE A 243 22.23 0.93 13.85
CA PHE A 243 21.40 1.85 13.06
C PHE A 243 20.89 1.12 11.83
N VAL A 244 19.58 1.01 11.72
CA VAL A 244 18.89 0.27 10.66
C VAL A 244 18.12 1.27 9.79
N PHE A 245 18.61 1.47 8.56
CA PHE A 245 18.07 2.39 7.57
C PHE A 245 17.23 1.61 6.56
N CYS A 246 15.91 1.80 6.58
CA CYS A 246 14.97 1.02 5.79
C CYS A 246 14.46 1.78 4.55
N ASP A 247 14.58 1.14 3.40
CA ASP A 247 13.82 1.45 2.18
C ASP A 247 14.05 2.85 1.59
N TYR A 248 15.23 3.46 1.82
CA TYR A 248 15.67 4.68 1.13
C TYR A 248 16.11 4.41 -0.31
N GLN A 249 15.21 3.82 -1.11
CA GLN A 249 15.46 3.39 -2.49
C GLN A 249 14.76 4.31 -3.48
N ASN A 250 15.30 4.39 -4.71
CA ASN A 250 14.80 5.29 -5.75
C ASN A 250 13.32 5.06 -6.06
N ASP A 251 12.88 3.80 -6.18
CA ASP A 251 11.47 3.48 -6.47
C ASP A 251 10.52 3.80 -5.32
N VAL A 252 10.96 3.65 -4.07
CA VAL A 252 10.17 3.99 -2.88
C VAL A 252 9.94 5.49 -2.83
N ILE A 253 10.99 6.29 -3.00
CA ILE A 253 10.91 7.75 -2.96
C ILE A 253 10.11 8.29 -4.14
N ALA A 254 10.23 7.67 -5.32
CA ALA A 254 9.48 8.07 -6.51
C ALA A 254 7.96 8.00 -6.35
N MET A 255 7.44 7.17 -5.42
CA MET A 255 6.00 7.08 -5.14
C MET A 255 5.40 8.41 -4.66
N TYR A 256 6.18 9.19 -3.91
CA TYR A 256 5.69 10.36 -3.21
C TYR A 256 5.92 11.67 -3.97
N GLN A 257 6.48 11.59 -5.18
CA GLN A 257 6.77 12.75 -6.04
C GLN A 257 7.60 13.83 -5.30
N ASN A 258 7.57 15.08 -5.77
CA ASN A 258 8.24 16.20 -5.13
C ASN A 258 7.51 16.64 -3.85
N ASN A 259 7.57 15.83 -2.80
CA ASN A 259 6.99 16.12 -1.49
C ASN A 259 8.00 16.85 -0.59
N ALA A 260 7.64 18.04 -0.09
CA ALA A 260 8.52 18.86 0.73
C ALA A 260 8.89 18.21 2.07
N SER A 261 7.93 17.58 2.74
CA SER A 261 8.13 16.88 4.01
C SER A 261 9.04 15.67 3.83
N LEU A 262 8.89 14.92 2.73
CA LEU A 262 9.81 13.86 2.35
C LEU A 262 11.23 14.40 2.14
N ASN A 263 11.39 15.48 1.37
CA ASN A 263 12.71 16.08 1.14
C ASN A 263 13.40 16.53 2.44
N GLN A 264 12.63 17.04 3.41
CA GLN A 264 13.13 17.36 4.73
C GLN A 264 13.58 16.10 5.49
N CYS A 265 12.75 15.05 5.49
CA CYS A 265 13.09 13.74 6.07
C CYS A 265 14.37 13.17 5.45
N LEU A 266 14.50 13.19 4.12
CA LEU A 266 15.70 12.70 3.41
C LEU A 266 16.95 13.50 3.77
N THR A 267 16.83 14.83 3.91
CA THR A 267 17.95 15.68 4.34
C THR A 267 18.43 15.32 5.74
N LYS A 268 17.49 15.13 6.66
CA LYS A 268 17.77 14.71 8.04
C LYS A 268 18.35 13.29 8.10
N SER A 269 17.80 12.37 7.31
CA SER A 269 18.26 10.97 7.20
C SER A 269 19.69 10.89 6.68
N ARG A 270 20.04 11.67 5.63
CA ARG A 270 21.42 11.78 5.13
C ARG A 270 22.38 12.32 6.18
N ASN A 271 21.94 13.28 6.98
CA ASN A 271 22.75 13.81 8.06
C ASN A 271 23.02 12.75 9.13
N LEU A 272 21.98 12.04 9.56
CA LEU A 272 22.09 10.93 10.50
C LEU A 272 23.05 9.86 9.97
N PHE A 273 22.84 9.39 8.74
CA PHE A 273 23.65 8.35 8.11
C PHE A 273 25.13 8.73 8.05
N ARG A 274 25.45 9.97 7.67
CA ARG A 274 26.81 10.49 7.66
C ARG A 274 27.41 10.54 9.07
N SER A 275 26.65 11.02 10.06
CA SER A 275 27.17 11.15 11.42
C SER A 275 27.35 9.81 12.11
N VAL A 276 26.48 8.83 11.88
CA VAL A 276 26.69 7.46 12.39
C VAL A 276 27.97 6.88 11.81
N HIS A 277 28.19 7.04 10.50
CA HIS A 277 29.44 6.63 9.86
C HIS A 277 30.69 7.26 10.47
N GLN A 278 30.65 8.56 10.75
CA GLN A 278 31.78 9.28 11.37
C GLN A 278 32.13 8.75 12.76
N HIS A 279 31.13 8.26 13.52
CA HIS A 279 31.31 7.83 14.90
C HIS A 279 31.32 6.30 15.07
N ARG A 280 31.14 5.52 13.99
CA ARG A 280 30.93 4.06 14.07
C ARG A 280 32.05 3.32 14.78
N GLN A 281 33.30 3.72 14.56
CA GLN A 281 34.47 3.09 15.18
C GLN A 281 34.57 3.42 16.67
N LYS A 282 34.42 4.72 17.02
CA LYS A 282 34.52 5.19 18.42
C LYS A 282 33.43 4.57 19.31
N LYS A 283 32.23 4.34 18.76
CA LYS A 283 31.06 3.86 19.51
C LYS A 283 30.66 2.41 19.22
N ASN A 284 31.46 1.68 18.43
CA ASN A 284 31.14 0.32 18.00
C ASN A 284 29.72 0.18 17.42
N LEU A 285 29.35 1.07 16.50
CA LEU A 285 28.01 1.11 15.89
C LEU A 285 27.97 0.21 14.66
N ALA A 286 26.94 -0.62 14.57
CA ALA A 286 26.61 -1.30 13.32
C ALA A 286 25.72 -0.40 12.45
N ILE A 287 25.97 -0.42 11.15
CA ILE A 287 25.17 0.29 10.15
C ILE A 287 24.60 -0.75 9.20
N ILE A 288 23.28 -0.81 9.14
CA ILE A 288 22.55 -1.82 8.36
C ILE A 288 21.57 -1.08 7.46
N SER A 289 21.76 -1.23 6.15
CA SER A 289 20.82 -0.71 5.16
C SER A 289 19.93 -1.84 4.68
N VAL A 290 18.63 -1.67 4.85
CA VAL A 290 17.63 -2.66 4.45
C VAL A 290 16.87 -2.11 3.25
N GLY A 291 16.75 -2.90 2.19
CA GLY A 291 15.97 -2.54 1.01
C GLY A 291 15.08 -3.67 0.53
N VAL A 292 13.89 -3.33 0.06
CA VAL A 292 13.04 -4.26 -0.68
C VAL A 292 13.68 -4.51 -2.05
N CYS A 293 13.81 -5.77 -2.42
CA CYS A 293 14.36 -6.13 -3.72
C CYS A 293 13.66 -7.38 -4.23
N PHE A 294 13.41 -7.52 -5.52
CA PHE A 294 12.79 -8.71 -6.11
C PHE A 294 13.67 -9.28 -7.20
N ARG A 295 13.71 -10.60 -7.32
CA ARG A 295 14.37 -11.23 -8.46
C ARG A 295 13.61 -10.92 -9.74
N GLN A 296 14.32 -11.00 -10.86
CA GLN A 296 13.70 -10.89 -12.18
C GLN A 296 12.51 -11.86 -12.30
N GLY A 297 11.38 -11.37 -12.80
CA GLY A 297 10.13 -12.14 -12.91
C GLY A 297 9.29 -12.23 -11.62
N TYR A 298 9.75 -11.69 -10.50
CA TYR A 298 9.03 -11.64 -9.22
C TYR A 298 8.53 -13.00 -8.69
N PRO A 299 9.38 -14.04 -8.62
CA PRO A 299 8.96 -15.34 -8.09
C PRO A 299 8.51 -15.26 -6.62
N GLU A 300 8.94 -14.24 -5.88
CA GLU A 300 8.58 -14.06 -4.47
C GLU A 300 7.24 -13.35 -4.26
N VAL A 301 6.59 -12.85 -5.32
CA VAL A 301 5.32 -12.11 -5.25
C VAL A 301 4.15 -13.02 -5.58
N SER A 302 3.42 -13.42 -4.53
CA SER A 302 2.17 -14.17 -4.67
C SER A 302 1.04 -13.29 -5.24
N PRO A 303 0.18 -13.82 -6.12
CA PRO A 303 -1.05 -13.15 -6.55
C PRO A 303 -2.01 -12.75 -5.41
N HIS A 304 -1.87 -13.36 -4.23
CA HIS A 304 -2.69 -13.01 -3.06
C HIS A 304 -2.11 -11.83 -2.26
N ASN A 305 -0.92 -11.33 -2.62
CA ASN A 305 -0.33 -10.17 -1.98
C ASN A 305 -0.56 -8.92 -2.83
N ALA A 306 -1.70 -8.26 -2.62
CA ALA A 306 -2.09 -7.07 -3.39
C ALA A 306 -1.03 -5.95 -3.31
N HIS A 307 -0.40 -5.75 -2.15
CA HIS A 307 0.63 -4.74 -1.96
C HIS A 307 1.82 -4.94 -2.91
N PHE A 308 2.42 -6.14 -2.91
CA PHE A 308 3.57 -6.43 -3.78
C PHE A 308 3.21 -6.71 -5.24
N LEU A 309 1.94 -7.06 -5.52
CA LEU A 309 1.44 -7.10 -6.89
C LEU A 309 1.50 -5.73 -7.57
N MET A 310 1.17 -4.65 -6.87
CA MET A 310 1.32 -3.29 -7.41
C MET A 310 2.76 -3.03 -7.86
N TRP A 311 3.74 -3.34 -6.99
CA TRP A 311 5.16 -3.19 -7.31
C TRP A 311 5.59 -4.02 -8.52
N LYS A 312 5.09 -5.26 -8.62
CA LYS A 312 5.32 -6.16 -9.77
C LYS A 312 4.76 -5.58 -11.07
N GLN A 313 3.53 -5.06 -11.06
CA GLN A 313 2.88 -4.50 -12.25
C GLN A 313 3.65 -3.33 -12.86
N PHE A 314 4.33 -2.52 -12.03
CA PHE A 314 5.12 -1.38 -12.48
C PHE A 314 6.60 -1.69 -12.71
N GLY A 315 7.04 -2.95 -12.59
CA GLY A 315 8.44 -3.32 -12.83
C GLY A 315 9.42 -2.69 -11.83
N ARG A 316 8.97 -2.43 -10.59
CA ARG A 316 9.73 -1.73 -9.54
C ARG A 316 10.48 -2.67 -8.61
N LEU A 317 11.51 -2.14 -7.96
CA LEU A 317 12.32 -2.79 -6.92
C LEU A 317 12.98 -4.09 -7.41
N VAL A 318 13.28 -4.20 -8.71
CA VAL A 318 13.91 -5.38 -9.28
C VAL A 318 15.43 -5.33 -9.12
N GLU A 319 16.04 -6.46 -8.76
CA GLU A 319 17.48 -6.60 -8.64
C GLU A 319 18.22 -6.13 -9.90
N GLY A 320 19.26 -5.33 -9.67
CA GLY A 320 20.12 -4.76 -10.71
C GLY A 320 19.53 -3.53 -11.41
N THR A 321 18.33 -3.07 -11.05
CA THR A 321 17.75 -1.84 -11.60
C THR A 321 18.08 -0.63 -10.74
N LYS A 322 18.14 0.55 -11.37
CA LYS A 322 18.32 1.83 -10.67
C LYS A 322 17.23 2.06 -9.61
N GLY A 323 16.01 1.60 -9.88
CA GLY A 323 14.87 1.71 -8.98
C GLY A 323 15.08 1.01 -7.63
N ALA A 324 15.78 -0.13 -7.63
CA ALA A 324 16.11 -0.89 -6.43
C ALA A 324 17.35 -0.37 -5.69
N GLU A 325 18.13 0.53 -6.27
CA GLU A 325 19.30 1.12 -5.60
C GLU A 325 18.87 2.11 -4.50
N PHE A 326 19.71 2.21 -3.48
CA PHE A 326 19.61 3.27 -2.48
C PHE A 326 19.90 4.64 -3.11
N ILE A 327 19.30 5.69 -2.57
CA ILE A 327 19.48 7.05 -3.07
C ILE A 327 20.84 7.63 -2.71
N ASP A 328 21.25 8.64 -3.48
CA ASP A 328 22.45 9.41 -3.22
C ASP A 328 22.45 10.01 -1.79
N GLY A 329 23.58 9.82 -1.10
CA GLY A 329 23.79 10.21 0.29
C GLY A 329 23.27 9.21 1.33
N LEU A 330 22.63 8.13 0.90
CA LEU A 330 22.21 6.98 1.73
C LEU A 330 22.64 5.64 1.11
N VAL A 331 23.61 5.69 0.20
CA VAL A 331 24.24 4.49 -0.35
C VAL A 331 25.13 3.86 0.75
N PRO A 332 24.99 2.56 1.03
CA PRO A 332 25.86 1.84 1.96
C PRO A 332 27.33 2.02 1.60
N HIS A 333 28.17 2.31 2.60
CA HIS A 333 29.62 2.38 2.41
C HIS A 333 30.23 0.97 2.35
N GLU A 334 31.48 0.89 1.91
CA GLU A 334 32.23 -0.36 1.97
C GLU A 334 32.31 -0.88 3.43
N GLY A 335 31.99 -2.16 3.59
CA GLY A 335 31.91 -2.84 4.88
C GLY A 335 30.57 -2.69 5.62
N ASP A 336 29.64 -1.86 5.14
CA ASP A 336 28.29 -1.82 5.69
C ASP A 336 27.52 -3.11 5.38
N ILE A 337 26.57 -3.44 6.25
CA ILE A 337 25.68 -4.57 6.01
C ILE A 337 24.51 -4.09 5.16
N VAL A 338 24.25 -4.82 4.07
CA VAL A 338 23.07 -4.62 3.24
C VAL A 338 22.19 -5.85 3.34
N ILE A 339 20.92 -5.63 3.70
CA ILE A 339 19.92 -6.69 3.80
C ILE A 339 18.86 -6.47 2.72
N LYS A 340 18.62 -7.52 1.93
CA LYS A 340 17.58 -7.49 0.90
C LYS A 340 16.35 -8.24 1.40
N LYS A 341 15.26 -7.52 1.66
CA LYS A 341 13.99 -8.13 2.08
C LYS A 341 13.04 -8.34 0.90
N ARG A 342 12.12 -9.29 1.08
CA ARG A 342 11.03 -9.61 0.12
C ARG A 342 9.65 -9.23 0.65
N ARG A 343 9.58 -8.72 1.88
CA ARG A 343 8.36 -8.33 2.59
C ARG A 343 8.55 -6.99 3.28
N ILE A 344 7.51 -6.53 3.98
CA ILE A 344 7.51 -5.21 4.65
C ILE A 344 8.46 -5.24 5.85
N ASP A 345 8.28 -6.18 6.78
CA ASP A 345 9.15 -6.37 7.95
C ASP A 345 10.59 -6.74 7.54
N ALA A 346 11.56 -5.99 8.06
CA ALA A 346 12.98 -6.22 7.83
C ALA A 346 13.51 -7.54 8.42
N PHE A 347 12.84 -8.12 9.42
CA PHE A 347 13.21 -9.42 10.01
C PHE A 347 12.62 -10.61 9.26
N TYR A 348 11.53 -10.42 8.51
CA TYR A 348 10.79 -11.54 7.94
C TYR A 348 11.57 -12.19 6.79
N ASN A 349 12.02 -13.44 7.01
CA ASN A 349 12.82 -14.23 6.09
C ASN A 349 14.07 -13.49 5.59
N THR A 350 14.79 -12.84 6.50
CA THR A 350 16.08 -12.20 6.23
C THR A 350 17.15 -12.62 7.26
N GLU A 351 18.38 -12.26 6.96
CA GLU A 351 19.55 -12.39 7.82
C GLU A 351 19.61 -11.38 8.98
N LEU A 352 18.66 -10.42 9.09
CA LEU A 352 18.77 -9.31 10.06
C LEU A 352 18.93 -9.79 11.50
N LYS A 353 18.10 -10.75 11.94
CA LYS A 353 18.19 -11.31 13.29
C LYS A 353 19.57 -11.93 13.54
N MET A 354 20.01 -12.79 12.62
CA MET A 354 21.30 -13.48 12.71
C MET A 354 22.45 -12.48 12.80
N VAL A 355 22.41 -11.44 11.96
CA VAL A 355 23.43 -10.38 11.92
C VAL A 355 23.50 -9.62 13.25
N LEU A 356 22.36 -9.24 13.82
CA LEU A 356 22.30 -8.54 15.10
C LEU A 356 22.81 -9.43 16.25
N GLU A 357 22.34 -10.68 16.32
CA GLU A 357 22.73 -11.64 17.38
C GLU A 357 24.21 -12.01 17.30
N SER A 358 24.74 -12.24 16.10
CA SER A 358 26.17 -12.57 15.90
C SER A 358 27.11 -11.43 16.31
N ARG A 359 26.59 -10.20 16.38
CA ARG A 359 27.32 -9.03 16.89
C ARG A 359 26.94 -8.67 18.33
N ASN A 360 26.16 -9.52 19.00
CA ASN A 360 25.65 -9.29 20.35
C ASN A 360 24.86 -7.99 20.50
N ILE A 361 24.25 -7.49 19.43
CA ILE A 361 23.48 -6.24 19.45
C ILE A 361 22.12 -6.52 20.07
N ARG A 362 21.71 -5.68 21.03
CA ARG A 362 20.40 -5.75 21.70
C ARG A 362 19.59 -4.46 21.57
N GLN A 363 20.07 -3.54 20.75
CA GLN A 363 19.48 -2.24 20.53
C GLN A 363 19.50 -1.85 19.06
N VAL A 364 18.35 -1.41 18.56
CA VAL A 364 18.18 -0.94 17.19
C VAL A 364 17.64 0.49 17.17
N VAL A 365 18.28 1.35 16.39
CA VAL A 365 17.81 2.69 16.06
C VAL A 365 17.30 2.66 14.62
N LEU A 366 16.00 2.86 14.44
CA LEU A 366 15.29 2.76 13.17
C LEU A 366 15.07 4.12 12.53
N ALA A 367 15.31 4.17 11.22
CA ALA A 367 14.96 5.25 10.32
C ALA A 367 14.50 4.64 8.99
N GLY A 368 13.48 5.18 8.33
CA GLY A 368 13.05 4.59 7.06
C GLY A 368 11.74 5.11 6.48
N ILE A 369 11.39 4.56 5.31
CA ILE A 369 10.24 5.01 4.52
C ILE A 369 9.43 3.78 4.03
N ASP A 370 8.13 3.68 4.30
CA ASP A 370 7.30 4.59 5.09
C ASP A 370 7.16 4.19 6.57
N THR A 371 6.67 5.14 7.37
CA THR A 371 6.45 4.95 8.80
C THR A 371 5.38 3.88 9.05
N GLY A 372 4.25 3.94 8.34
CA GLY A 372 3.13 3.00 8.50
C GLY A 372 3.40 1.59 7.99
N GLY A 373 4.33 1.41 7.06
CA GLY A 373 4.75 0.12 6.55
C GLY A 373 5.99 -0.39 7.26
N VAL A 374 7.18 -0.08 6.72
CA VAL A 374 8.43 -0.75 7.13
C VAL A 374 8.84 -0.43 8.56
N VAL A 375 8.68 0.83 9.01
CA VAL A 375 9.09 1.22 10.37
C VAL A 375 8.19 0.53 11.40
N LEU A 376 6.87 0.60 11.23
CA LEU A 376 5.89 -0.05 12.12
C LEU A 376 6.08 -1.58 12.15
N ALA A 377 6.20 -2.24 11.00
CA ALA A 377 6.34 -3.69 10.97
C ALA A 377 7.67 -4.15 11.59
N THR A 378 8.77 -3.43 11.29
CA THR A 378 10.10 -3.78 11.79
C THR A 378 10.25 -3.50 13.28
N MET A 379 9.69 -2.39 13.78
CA MET A 379 9.75 -2.06 15.21
C MET A 379 8.98 -3.08 16.05
N GLN A 380 7.82 -3.56 15.57
CA GLN A 380 7.05 -4.62 16.25
C GLN A 380 7.87 -5.90 16.31
N SER A 381 8.40 -6.35 15.17
CA SER A 381 9.24 -7.54 15.10
C SER A 381 10.50 -7.43 15.97
N ALA A 382 11.10 -6.25 16.09
CA ALA A 382 12.23 -6.01 16.98
C ALA A 382 11.82 -6.09 18.46
N ALA A 383 10.71 -5.44 18.83
CA ALA A 383 10.18 -5.46 20.20
C ALA A 383 9.81 -6.90 20.65
N ASP A 384 9.13 -7.66 19.79
CA ASP A 384 8.78 -9.07 20.05
C ASP A 384 10.00 -10.01 20.15
N ARG A 385 11.18 -9.52 19.76
CA ARG A 385 12.48 -10.22 19.87
C ARG A 385 13.35 -9.64 20.99
N ASP A 386 12.75 -8.88 21.91
CA ASP A 386 13.40 -8.26 23.06
C ASP A 386 14.54 -7.28 22.71
N PHE A 387 14.52 -6.69 21.51
CA PHE A 387 15.41 -5.58 21.19
C PHE A 387 14.88 -4.30 21.84
N LYS A 388 15.80 -3.49 22.39
CA LYS A 388 15.49 -2.09 22.69
C LYS A 388 15.33 -1.34 21.37
N VAL A 389 14.16 -0.76 21.14
CA VAL A 389 13.86 -0.07 19.88
C VAL A 389 13.79 1.44 20.10
N VAL A 390 14.53 2.17 19.28
CA VAL A 390 14.46 3.61 19.16
C VAL A 390 14.09 3.97 17.74
N VAL A 391 13.14 4.88 17.54
CA VAL A 391 12.73 5.39 16.23
C VAL A 391 13.07 6.86 16.14
N VAL A 392 13.80 7.25 15.09
CA VAL A 392 14.17 8.65 14.85
C VAL A 392 13.06 9.30 14.02
N ARG A 393 12.14 10.00 14.69
CA ARG A 393 10.93 10.59 14.09
C ARG A 393 11.24 11.39 12.82
N ASP A 394 12.25 12.23 12.93
CA ASP A 394 12.74 13.14 11.88
C ASP A 394 13.31 12.45 10.63
N CYS A 395 13.64 11.16 10.76
CA CYS A 395 14.17 10.32 9.68
C CYS A 395 13.17 9.26 9.25
N CYS A 396 11.90 9.37 9.62
CA CYS A 396 10.82 8.50 9.16
C CYS A 396 9.77 9.34 8.44
N PHE A 397 9.15 8.79 7.39
CA PHE A 397 8.18 9.52 6.58
C PHE A 397 6.94 8.68 6.29
N ASP A 398 5.78 9.31 6.40
CA ASP A 398 4.53 8.83 5.83
C ASP A 398 3.88 9.99 5.07
N ALA A 399 3.17 9.70 3.98
CA ALA A 399 2.52 10.74 3.19
C ALA A 399 1.32 11.36 3.91
N SER A 400 0.67 10.59 4.79
CA SER A 400 -0.41 11.08 5.62
C SER A 400 0.13 11.61 6.94
N GLU A 401 0.03 12.93 7.15
CA GLU A 401 0.43 13.57 8.40
C GLU A 401 -0.34 13.01 9.60
N SER A 402 -1.62 12.69 9.43
CA SER A 402 -2.41 12.04 10.48
C SER A 402 -1.84 10.67 10.85
N VAL A 403 -1.46 9.85 9.86
CA VAL A 403 -0.86 8.54 10.11
C VAL A 403 0.49 8.70 10.79
N GLN A 404 1.34 9.60 10.27
CA GLN A 404 2.64 9.92 10.85
C GLN A 404 2.53 10.29 12.34
N ASN A 405 1.63 11.23 12.68
CA ASN A 405 1.49 11.74 14.05
C ASN A 405 0.92 10.66 14.98
N THR A 406 -0.16 9.97 14.57
CA THR A 406 -0.75 8.89 15.37
C THR A 406 0.25 7.78 15.64
N LEU A 407 1.04 7.39 14.63
CA LEU A 407 2.07 6.37 14.82
C LEU A 407 3.10 6.82 15.85
N MET A 408 3.70 7.98 15.63
CA MET A 408 4.82 8.48 16.43
C MET A 408 4.45 8.85 17.88
N GLU A 409 3.23 9.34 18.12
CA GLU A 409 2.81 9.86 19.44
C GLU A 409 2.01 8.85 20.25
N GLU A 410 1.31 7.94 19.57
CA GLU A 410 0.40 7.01 20.24
C GLU A 410 0.75 5.55 20.02
N VAL A 411 1.00 5.13 18.78
CA VAL A 411 1.12 3.69 18.48
C VAL A 411 2.48 3.16 18.90
N LEU A 412 3.58 3.73 18.39
CA LEU A 412 4.93 3.23 18.68
C LEU A 412 5.22 3.23 20.20
N PRO A 413 4.92 4.29 20.97
CA PRO A 413 5.17 4.30 22.41
C PRO A 413 4.39 3.24 23.19
N LYS A 414 3.21 2.79 22.71
CA LYS A 414 2.45 1.70 23.35
C LYS A 414 3.18 0.35 23.31
N TYR A 415 4.11 0.17 22.38
CA TYR A 415 4.99 -1.01 22.29
C TYR A 415 6.29 -0.85 23.08
N GLY A 416 6.41 0.18 23.93
CA GLY A 416 7.65 0.49 24.66
C GLY A 416 8.78 1.02 23.76
N VAL A 417 8.45 1.44 22.53
CA VAL A 417 9.42 2.05 21.60
C VAL A 417 9.69 3.49 21.99
N MET A 418 10.97 3.85 22.07
CA MET A 418 11.38 5.22 22.29
C MET A 418 11.35 5.98 20.97
N VAL A 419 10.53 7.04 20.89
CA VAL A 419 10.51 7.94 19.73
C VAL A 419 11.29 9.20 20.07
N VAL A 420 12.33 9.49 19.29
CA VAL A 420 13.21 10.65 19.52
C VAL A 420 13.36 11.49 18.27
N ASN A 421 13.72 12.75 18.45
CA ASN A 421 14.11 13.63 17.35
C ASN A 421 15.57 13.39 16.96
N LEU A 422 15.95 13.80 15.74
CA LEU A 422 17.31 13.65 15.23
C LEU A 422 18.33 14.33 16.16
N GLU A 423 18.00 15.51 16.68
CA GLU A 423 18.89 16.28 17.54
C GLU A 423 19.37 15.48 18.77
N THR A 424 18.47 14.71 19.40
CA THR A 424 18.79 13.84 20.54
C THR A 424 19.86 12.82 20.16
N ILE A 425 19.67 12.10 19.04
CA ILE A 425 20.64 11.11 18.56
C ILE A 425 21.97 11.78 18.19
N MET A 426 21.92 12.94 17.54
CA MET A 426 23.13 13.69 17.15
C MET A 426 23.93 14.15 18.37
N ALA A 427 23.28 14.56 19.45
CA ALA A 427 23.94 14.89 20.70
C ALA A 427 24.65 13.67 21.31
N MET A 428 23.98 12.51 21.32
CA MET A 428 24.55 11.27 21.85
C MET A 428 25.72 10.72 21.02
N LEU A 429 25.75 11.00 19.72
CA LEU A 429 26.87 10.65 18.84
C LEU A 429 28.13 11.49 19.14
N ARG A 430 27.98 12.75 19.57
CA ARG A 430 29.10 13.69 19.80
C ARG A 430 29.88 13.42 21.08
N VAL A 431 29.21 12.96 22.13
CA VAL A 431 29.82 12.55 23.42
C VAL A 431 30.63 11.28 23.18
#